data_AF-A0A448IHQ3-F1
#
_entry.id   AF-A0A448IHQ3-F1
#
_cell.length_a   1.000
_cell.length_b   1.000
_cell.length_c   1.000
_cell.angle_alpha   90.00
_cell.angle_beta   90.00
_cell.angle_gamma   90.00
#
_symmetry.space_group_name_H-M   'P 1'
#
loop_
_entity.id
_entity.type
_entity.pdbx_description
1 polymer ?
#
loop_
_entity_poly.entity_id
_entity_poly.type
_entity_poly.pdbx_seq_one_letter_code
_entity_poly.pdbx_strand_id
1 'polypeptide(L)'
;MSVDDRYRTWDAAYVLGALSGDERLEYEDHLAGCSRCRAEVGELSGMPGLLSMLDVDEVIALDHEQPSPPLRPEVLSAVLQRAGARRSRARWMTLAGVGLVAALLAVAMLVVLRPETFGLPSGTGDQEAAQMSKMTKVSETPINASVAVTGYGWGTRIDMACSYGDWGRQDAPPQNLGMVVVGHDGSRSQIATWLGLSGATALPSGTTPMSPSDIATVQLVSAPDGKVLLETHL
;
A
#
# COMPACT_ATOMS: atom_id res chain seq x y z
N MET A 1 -13.45 -5.13 -14.99
CA MET A 1 -13.32 -3.77 -15.55
C MET A 1 -14.63 -3.47 -16.27
N SER A 2 -15.47 -2.61 -15.70
CA SER A 2 -16.69 -2.15 -16.40
C SER A 2 -16.29 -1.23 -17.55
N VAL A 3 -17.14 -1.09 -18.57
CA VAL A 3 -16.90 -0.22 -19.73
C VAL A 3 -16.63 1.24 -19.30
N ASP A 4 -17.26 1.68 -18.20
CA ASP A 4 -17.06 3.01 -17.60
C ASP A 4 -15.61 3.24 -17.12
N ASP A 5 -14.93 2.21 -16.64
CA ASP A 5 -13.58 2.30 -16.08
C ASP A 5 -12.51 2.64 -17.14
N ARG A 6 -12.74 2.26 -18.41
CA ARG A 6 -11.84 2.61 -19.54
C ARG A 6 -11.85 4.11 -19.81
N TYR A 7 -13.03 4.73 -19.81
CA TYR A 7 -13.23 6.13 -20.18
C TYR A 7 -12.70 7.11 -19.12
N ARG A 8 -12.56 6.67 -17.87
CA ARG A 8 -11.97 7.47 -16.78
C ARG A 8 -10.50 7.82 -16.95
N THR A 9 -9.82 7.19 -17.90
CA THR A 9 -8.40 7.47 -18.20
C THR A 9 -8.20 8.37 -19.42
N TRP A 10 -9.29 8.80 -20.06
CA TRP A 10 -9.27 9.51 -21.34
C TRP A 10 -9.49 11.01 -21.21
N ASP A 11 -9.86 11.51 -20.03
CA ASP A 11 -10.14 12.91 -19.73
C ASP A 11 -8.97 13.85 -20.11
N ALA A 12 -7.77 13.57 -19.63
CA ALA A 12 -6.58 14.37 -19.91
C ALA A 12 -6.18 14.27 -21.40
N ALA A 13 -6.23 13.08 -21.99
CA ALA A 13 -5.91 12.88 -23.40
C ALA A 13 -6.90 13.61 -24.31
N TYR A 14 -8.18 13.63 -23.96
CA TYR A 14 -9.21 14.37 -24.68
C TYR A 14 -8.97 15.89 -24.59
N VAL A 15 -8.72 16.42 -23.39
CA VAL A 15 -8.50 17.85 -23.15
C VAL A 15 -7.22 18.36 -23.84
N LEU A 16 -6.16 17.56 -23.86
CA LEU A 16 -4.90 17.90 -24.51
C LEU A 16 -4.88 17.57 -26.01
N GLY A 17 -5.98 17.03 -26.57
CA GLY A 17 -6.08 16.69 -27.99
C GLY A 17 -5.18 15.52 -28.42
N ALA A 18 -4.83 14.64 -27.50
CA ALA A 18 -3.94 13.49 -27.73
C ALA A 18 -4.68 12.21 -28.17
N LEU A 19 -6.01 12.17 -28.08
CA LEU A 19 -6.81 11.06 -28.61
C LEU A 19 -6.76 11.04 -30.14
N SER A 20 -6.75 9.84 -30.73
CA SER A 20 -6.99 9.68 -32.16
C SER A 20 -8.41 10.12 -32.55
N GLY A 21 -8.66 10.33 -33.85
CA GLY A 21 -9.98 10.76 -34.34
C GLY A 21 -11.11 9.80 -33.93
N ASP A 22 -10.87 8.50 -34.04
CA ASP A 22 -11.85 7.47 -33.68
C ASP A 22 -12.09 7.42 -32.16
N GLU A 23 -11.03 7.48 -31.35
CA GLU A 23 -11.13 7.52 -29.88
C GLU A 23 -11.84 8.77 -29.40
N ARG A 24 -11.62 9.91 -30.06
CA ARG A 24 -12.31 11.16 -29.73
C ARG A 24 -13.81 11.04 -29.94
N LEU A 25 -14.24 10.50 -31.08
CA LEU A 25 -15.67 10.28 -31.37
C LEU A 25 -16.30 9.28 -30.39
N GLU A 26 -15.59 8.19 -30.07
CA GLU A 26 -16.01 7.22 -29.05
C GLU A 26 -16.19 7.89 -27.67
N TYR A 27 -15.25 8.77 -27.30
CA TYR A 27 -15.31 9.48 -26.02
C TYR A 27 -16.44 10.52 -25.98
N GLU A 28 -16.65 11.26 -27.06
CA GLU A 28 -17.73 12.27 -27.15
C GLU A 28 -19.12 11.62 -27.04
N ASP A 29 -19.32 10.43 -27.63
CA ASP A 29 -20.55 9.64 -27.45
C ASP A 29 -20.75 9.24 -25.97
N HIS A 30 -19.69 8.75 -25.31
CA HIS A 30 -19.73 8.44 -23.89
C HIS A 30 -20.03 9.68 -23.02
N LEU A 31 -19.43 10.83 -23.34
CA LEU A 31 -19.65 12.11 -22.65
C LEU A 31 -21.10 12.58 -22.75
N ALA A 32 -21.88 12.17 -23.75
CA ALA A 32 -23.31 12.47 -23.80
C ALA A 32 -24.08 11.77 -22.66
N GLY A 33 -23.68 10.55 -22.31
CA GLY A 33 -24.35 9.72 -21.30
C GLY A 33 -23.78 9.81 -19.87
N CYS A 34 -22.52 10.21 -19.69
CA CYS A 34 -21.85 10.15 -18.39
C CYS A 34 -21.59 11.53 -17.77
N SER A 35 -22.33 11.89 -16.72
CA SER A 35 -22.14 13.16 -15.99
C SER A 35 -20.80 13.23 -15.26
N ARG A 36 -20.27 12.10 -14.81
CA ARG A 36 -18.98 12.01 -14.13
C ARG A 36 -17.82 12.36 -15.06
N CYS A 37 -17.73 11.73 -16.22
CA CYS A 37 -16.67 12.02 -17.19
C CYS A 37 -16.75 13.47 -17.70
N ARG A 38 -17.95 14.05 -17.81
CA ARG A 38 -18.11 15.49 -18.08
C ARG A 38 -17.54 16.37 -16.96
N ALA A 39 -17.70 15.97 -15.71
CA ALA A 39 -17.11 16.70 -14.58
C ALA A 39 -15.58 16.59 -14.58
N GLU A 40 -15.03 15.38 -14.80
CA GLU A 40 -13.58 15.14 -14.89
C GLU A 40 -12.94 15.97 -16.02
N VAL A 41 -13.54 16.02 -17.22
CA VAL A 41 -13.11 16.93 -18.31
C VAL A 41 -13.20 18.41 -17.92
N GLY A 42 -14.25 18.79 -17.18
CA GLY A 42 -14.44 20.16 -16.70
C GLY A 42 -13.33 20.62 -15.77
N GLU A 43 -12.90 19.76 -14.84
CA GLU A 43 -11.77 20.02 -13.91
C GLU A 43 -10.46 20.30 -14.65
N LEU A 44 -10.25 19.64 -15.79
CA LEU A 44 -9.01 19.73 -16.57
C LEU A 44 -9.04 20.83 -17.65
N SER A 45 -10.21 21.38 -17.98
CA SER A 45 -10.42 22.30 -19.11
C SER A 45 -9.56 23.58 -19.08
N GLY A 46 -9.08 24.01 -17.91
CA GLY A 46 -8.18 25.15 -17.77
C GLY A 46 -6.70 24.85 -18.09
N MET A 47 -6.29 23.58 -18.07
CA MET A 47 -4.88 23.21 -18.23
C MET A 47 -4.28 23.54 -19.61
N PRO A 48 -4.96 23.34 -20.75
CA PRO A 48 -4.41 23.72 -22.05
C PRO A 48 -4.05 25.21 -22.11
N GLY A 49 -4.85 26.08 -21.48
CA GLY A 49 -4.56 27.51 -21.35
C GLY A 49 -3.29 27.77 -20.54
N LEU A 50 -3.13 27.09 -19.41
CA LEU A 50 -1.91 27.19 -18.59
C LEU A 50 -0.66 26.70 -19.34
N LEU A 51 -0.77 25.57 -20.05
CA LEU A 51 0.34 25.01 -20.83
C LEU A 51 0.69 25.87 -22.04
N SER A 52 -0.27 26.60 -22.62
CA SER A 52 -0.01 27.51 -23.74
C SER A 52 0.84 28.73 -23.37
N MET A 53 1.01 29.01 -22.08
CA MET A 53 1.91 30.06 -21.60
C MET A 53 3.38 29.63 -21.60
N LEU A 54 3.66 28.33 -21.74
CA LEU A 54 5.03 27.82 -21.79
C LEU A 54 5.54 27.87 -23.22
N ASP A 55 6.76 28.41 -23.38
CA ASP A 55 7.48 28.32 -24.63
C ASP A 55 8.12 26.93 -24.76
N VAL A 56 7.85 26.25 -25.89
CA VAL A 56 8.31 24.87 -26.10
C VAL A 56 9.84 24.81 -26.18
N ASP A 57 10.48 25.83 -26.75
CA ASP A 57 11.94 25.87 -26.86
C ASP A 57 12.59 26.12 -25.48
N GLU A 58 11.95 26.92 -24.61
CA GLU A 58 12.36 27.09 -23.20
C GLU A 58 12.21 25.80 -22.39
N VAL A 59 11.12 25.05 -22.58
CA VAL A 59 10.91 23.74 -21.93
C VAL A 59 11.94 22.72 -22.39
N ILE A 60 12.27 22.69 -23.67
CA ILE A 60 13.30 21.80 -24.22
C ILE A 60 14.69 22.19 -23.69
N ALA A 61 14.97 23.49 -23.55
CA ALA A 61 16.23 23.97 -22.98
C ALA A 61 16.42 23.54 -21.51
N LEU A 62 15.36 23.55 -20.70
CA LEU A 62 15.37 23.05 -19.32
C LEU A 62 15.69 21.54 -19.24
N ASP A 63 15.22 20.75 -20.21
CA ASP A 63 15.53 19.32 -20.32
C ASP A 63 17.00 19.07 -20.71
N HIS A 64 17.66 20.07 -21.31
CA HIS A 64 19.09 20.01 -21.69
C HIS A 64 20.04 20.55 -20.61
N GLU A 65 19.56 21.42 -19.70
CA GLU A 65 20.36 21.93 -18.58
C GLU A 65 20.47 20.95 -17.41
N GLN A 66 19.54 20.00 -17.29
CA GLN A 66 19.71 18.84 -16.43
C GLN A 66 20.29 17.69 -17.24
N PRO A 67 21.60 17.37 -17.16
CA PRO A 67 22.05 16.09 -17.63
C PRO A 67 21.30 15.03 -16.82
N SER A 68 20.36 14.36 -17.47
CA SER A 68 19.79 13.11 -16.97
C SER A 68 20.97 12.29 -16.46
N PRO A 69 21.02 11.96 -15.15
CA PRO A 69 22.17 11.24 -14.61
C PRO A 69 22.38 10.02 -15.49
N PRO A 70 23.61 9.76 -15.98
CA PRO A 70 23.83 8.71 -16.95
C PRO A 70 23.20 7.44 -16.41
N LEU A 71 22.31 6.83 -17.21
CA LEU A 71 21.66 5.57 -16.84
C LEU A 71 22.76 4.65 -16.36
N ARG A 72 22.76 4.39 -15.05
CA ARG A 72 23.90 3.73 -14.43
C ARG A 72 24.06 2.38 -15.13
N PRO A 73 25.25 2.01 -15.63
CA PRO A 73 25.42 0.78 -16.39
C PRO A 73 24.94 -0.45 -15.60
N GLU A 74 24.88 -0.36 -14.27
CA GLU A 74 24.29 -1.35 -13.38
C GLU A 74 22.77 -1.52 -13.57
N VAL A 75 21.99 -0.46 -13.81
CA VAL A 75 20.53 -0.60 -14.05
C VAL A 75 20.24 -1.14 -15.44
N LEU A 76 20.98 -0.72 -16.47
CA LEU A 76 20.81 -1.28 -17.82
C LEU A 76 21.19 -2.76 -17.86
N SER A 77 22.32 -3.12 -17.25
CA SER A 77 22.73 -4.53 -17.12
C SER A 77 21.78 -5.33 -16.25
N ALA A 78 21.23 -4.77 -15.16
CA ALA A 78 20.20 -5.42 -14.35
C ALA A 78 18.91 -5.68 -15.14
N VAL A 79 18.45 -4.72 -15.97
CA VAL A 79 17.26 -4.89 -16.81
C VAL A 79 17.50 -5.93 -17.90
N LEU A 80 18.66 -5.90 -18.57
CA LEU A 80 19.03 -6.88 -19.59
C LEU A 80 19.21 -8.29 -19.00
N GLN A 81 19.81 -8.41 -17.82
CA GLN A 81 19.90 -9.68 -17.08
C GLN A 81 18.52 -10.18 -16.68
N ARG A 82 17.61 -9.29 -16.25
CA ARG A 82 16.24 -9.67 -15.86
C ARG A 82 15.38 -10.07 -17.07
N ALA A 83 15.58 -9.43 -18.22
CA ALA A 83 14.95 -9.81 -19.48
C ALA A 83 15.51 -11.13 -20.03
N GLY A 84 16.83 -11.33 -19.95
CA GLY A 84 17.50 -12.59 -20.30
C GLY A 84 17.06 -13.76 -19.40
N ALA A 85 16.95 -13.52 -18.10
CA ALA A 85 16.49 -14.51 -17.12
C ALA A 85 15.03 -14.93 -17.33
N ARG A 86 14.17 -14.04 -17.86
CA ARG A 86 12.79 -14.40 -18.26
C ARG A 86 12.77 -15.30 -19.51
N ARG A 87 13.60 -14.99 -20.52
CA ARG A 87 13.73 -15.81 -21.74
C ARG A 87 14.35 -17.17 -21.47
N SER A 88 15.35 -17.24 -20.58
CA SER A 88 15.97 -18.50 -20.19
C SER A 88 15.05 -19.33 -19.30
N ARG A 89 14.28 -18.72 -18.39
CA ARG A 89 13.23 -19.41 -17.61
C ARG A 89 12.15 -20.02 -18.49
N ALA A 90 11.69 -19.30 -19.53
CA ALA A 90 10.72 -19.84 -20.47
C ALA A 90 11.26 -21.05 -21.26
N ARG A 91 12.56 -21.05 -21.64
CA ARG A 91 13.22 -22.19 -22.30
C ARG A 91 13.56 -23.35 -21.36
N TRP A 92 13.79 -23.07 -20.07
CA TRP A 92 14.05 -24.10 -19.06
C TRP A 92 12.77 -24.77 -18.54
N MET A 93 11.64 -24.05 -18.53
CA MET A 93 10.33 -24.60 -18.19
C MET A 93 9.82 -25.65 -19.20
N THR A 94 10.33 -25.64 -20.44
CA THR A 94 9.99 -26.67 -21.44
C THR A 94 10.86 -27.94 -21.34
N LEU A 95 11.95 -27.94 -20.57
CA LEU A 95 12.91 -29.06 -20.48
C LEU A 95 12.98 -29.75 -19.10
N ALA A 96 12.38 -29.16 -18.05
CA ALA A 96 12.52 -29.65 -16.68
C ALA A 96 11.40 -30.60 -16.22
N GLY A 97 11.05 -31.59 -17.04
CA GLY A 97 10.12 -32.67 -16.64
C GLY A 97 10.70 -33.72 -15.69
N VAL A 98 12.01 -33.69 -15.38
CA VAL A 98 12.68 -34.79 -14.63
C VAL A 98 13.58 -34.33 -13.46
N GLY A 99 13.78 -33.03 -13.24
CA GLY A 99 14.78 -32.53 -12.26
C GLY A 99 14.24 -31.88 -10.98
N LEU A 100 12.94 -31.99 -10.68
CA LEU A 100 12.28 -31.12 -9.70
C LEU A 100 12.50 -31.53 -8.23
N VAL A 101 12.99 -32.75 -7.96
CA VAL A 101 13.12 -33.24 -6.57
C VAL A 101 14.39 -32.75 -5.88
N ALA A 102 15.51 -32.63 -6.60
CA ALA A 102 16.80 -32.30 -5.98
C ALA A 102 16.97 -30.81 -5.64
N ALA A 103 16.44 -29.91 -6.47
CA ALA A 103 16.54 -28.47 -6.26
C ALA A 103 15.67 -27.97 -5.09
N LEU A 104 14.52 -28.61 -4.84
CA LEU A 104 13.66 -28.32 -3.70
C LEU A 104 14.37 -28.64 -2.37
N LEU A 105 15.17 -29.71 -2.32
CA LEU A 105 15.94 -30.06 -1.13
C LEU A 105 17.07 -29.05 -0.85
N ALA A 106 17.77 -28.57 -1.88
CA ALA A 106 18.83 -27.57 -1.72
C ALA A 106 18.30 -26.21 -1.26
N VAL A 107 17.17 -25.77 -1.80
CA VAL A 107 16.51 -24.51 -1.39
C VAL A 107 15.92 -24.64 0.01
N ALA A 108 15.29 -25.78 0.34
CA ALA A 108 14.84 -26.06 1.70
C ALA A 108 16.00 -26.03 2.71
N MET A 109 17.16 -26.59 2.35
CA MET A 109 18.34 -26.59 3.21
C MET A 109 18.92 -25.18 3.40
N LEU A 110 18.94 -24.34 2.36
CA LEU A 110 19.43 -22.96 2.48
C LEU A 110 18.49 -22.07 3.32
N VAL A 111 17.19 -22.29 3.24
CA VAL A 111 16.18 -21.63 4.10
C VAL A 111 16.36 -22.03 5.57
N VAL A 112 16.71 -23.29 5.85
CA VAL A 112 17.00 -23.75 7.23
C VAL A 112 18.30 -23.16 7.78
N LEU A 113 19.34 -22.99 6.95
CA LEU A 113 20.65 -22.54 7.41
C LEU A 113 20.79 -21.00 7.58
N ARG A 114 20.01 -20.19 6.85
CA ARG A 114 20.13 -18.71 6.87
C ARG A 114 18.76 -18.00 6.73
N PRO A 115 17.89 -18.04 7.76
CA PRO A 115 16.58 -17.39 7.71
C PRO A 115 16.64 -15.86 7.67
N GLU A 116 17.68 -15.26 8.26
CA GLU A 116 17.88 -13.81 8.40
C GLU A 116 18.04 -13.05 7.06
N THR A 117 18.53 -13.70 6.00
CA THR A 117 18.74 -13.04 4.69
C THR A 117 17.46 -12.86 3.87
N PHE A 118 16.36 -13.49 4.28
CA PHE A 118 15.08 -13.45 3.57
C PHE A 118 13.97 -12.71 4.33
N GLY A 119 14.27 -12.06 5.46
CA GLY A 119 13.26 -11.36 6.26
C GLY A 119 12.19 -12.30 6.82
N LEU A 120 12.52 -13.58 6.97
CA LEU A 120 11.69 -14.55 7.68
C LEU A 120 11.80 -14.28 9.19
N PRO A 121 10.73 -14.50 9.96
CA PRO A 121 10.75 -14.28 11.40
C PRO A 121 11.88 -15.07 12.04
N SER A 122 12.68 -14.40 12.87
CA SER A 122 13.74 -15.01 13.66
C SER A 122 13.11 -15.78 14.83
N GLY A 123 12.55 -16.95 14.54
CA GLY A 123 11.94 -17.83 15.53
C GLY A 123 11.82 -19.25 14.99
N THR A 124 12.57 -20.17 15.58
CA THR A 124 12.47 -21.60 15.27
C THR A 124 11.29 -22.19 16.04
N GLY A 125 10.19 -22.53 15.36
CA GLY A 125 9.10 -23.32 15.95
C GLY A 125 7.71 -22.82 15.57
N ASP A 126 6.95 -23.68 14.91
CA ASP A 126 5.51 -23.63 14.63
C ASP A 126 4.93 -22.37 13.94
N GLN A 127 3.98 -22.60 13.03
CA GLN A 127 3.02 -21.58 12.63
C GLN A 127 2.13 -21.29 13.84
N GLU A 128 2.68 -20.59 14.82
CA GLU A 128 1.93 -20.01 15.91
C GLU A 128 1.10 -18.90 15.28
N ALA A 129 -0.23 -19.10 15.23
CA ALA A 129 -1.14 -18.02 14.90
C ALA A 129 -0.72 -16.81 15.74
N ALA A 130 -0.29 -15.73 15.08
CA ALA A 130 0.35 -14.59 15.75
C ALA A 130 -0.46 -14.25 17.00
N GLN A 131 0.14 -14.43 18.18
CA GLN A 131 -0.58 -14.34 19.44
C GLN A 131 -1.14 -12.91 19.57
N MET A 132 -2.45 -12.80 19.42
CA MET A 132 -3.15 -11.53 19.49
C MET A 132 -3.31 -11.13 20.95
N SER A 133 -2.58 -10.10 21.37
CA SER A 133 -2.67 -9.52 22.71
C SER A 133 -3.90 -8.63 22.81
N LYS A 134 -4.77 -8.89 23.81
CA LYS A 134 -5.96 -8.06 24.05
C LYS A 134 -5.55 -6.69 24.59
N MET A 135 -6.20 -5.66 24.09
CA MET A 135 -6.00 -4.29 24.58
C MET A 135 -6.91 -4.00 25.78
N THR A 136 -6.39 -3.23 26.72
CA THR A 136 -7.10 -2.71 27.90
C THR A 136 -7.85 -1.44 27.53
N LYS A 137 -9.05 -1.26 28.10
CA LYS A 137 -9.87 -0.06 27.90
C LYS A 137 -9.38 1.07 28.80
N VAL A 138 -9.01 2.19 28.19
CA VAL A 138 -8.62 3.42 28.89
C VAL A 138 -9.82 4.37 29.03
N SER A 139 -10.71 4.36 28.05
CA SER A 139 -11.96 5.15 28.05
C SER A 139 -13.19 4.24 28.12
N GLU A 140 -14.32 4.79 28.56
CA GLU A 140 -15.62 4.13 28.40
C GLU A 140 -15.96 4.02 26.91
N THR A 141 -15.69 2.84 26.38
CA THR A 141 -16.00 2.50 24.99
C THR A 141 -16.41 1.04 24.90
N PRO A 142 -17.40 0.70 24.08
CA PRO A 142 -17.74 -0.69 23.87
C PRO A 142 -16.95 -1.33 22.71
N ILE A 143 -15.90 -0.65 22.23
CA ILE A 143 -14.89 -1.23 21.33
C ILE A 143 -14.08 -2.29 22.08
N ASN A 144 -13.79 -3.41 21.41
CA ASN A 144 -12.78 -4.36 21.85
C ASN A 144 -11.76 -4.56 20.73
N ALA A 145 -10.48 -4.50 21.08
CA ALA A 145 -9.40 -4.68 20.12
C ALA A 145 -8.32 -5.63 20.67
N SER A 146 -7.65 -6.31 19.74
CA SER A 146 -6.43 -7.06 20.01
C SER A 146 -5.42 -6.81 18.90
N VAL A 147 -4.14 -6.89 19.24
CA VAL A 147 -3.04 -6.63 18.31
C VAL A 147 -2.08 -7.81 18.25
N ALA A 148 -1.55 -8.06 17.07
CA ALA A 148 -0.41 -8.93 16.83
C ALA A 148 0.76 -8.05 16.38
N VAL A 149 1.93 -8.30 16.97
CA VAL A 149 3.16 -7.54 16.70
C VAL A 149 4.17 -8.49 16.10
N THR A 150 4.62 -8.18 14.88
CA THR A 150 5.58 -9.01 14.15
C THR A 150 6.83 -8.20 13.84
N GLY A 151 7.96 -8.64 14.40
CA GLY A 151 9.27 -8.04 14.16
C GLY A 151 9.90 -8.50 12.85
N TYR A 152 10.56 -7.57 12.18
CA TYR A 152 11.38 -7.78 10.99
C TYR A 152 12.72 -7.04 11.13
N GLY A 153 13.71 -7.40 10.32
CA GLY A 153 15.01 -6.72 10.32
C GLY A 153 14.95 -5.23 9.90
N TRP A 154 13.85 -4.78 9.32
CA TRP A 154 13.62 -3.39 8.94
C TRP A 154 12.70 -2.61 9.90
N GLY A 155 12.12 -3.27 10.91
CA GLY A 155 11.15 -2.64 11.81
C GLY A 155 10.06 -3.61 12.26
N THR A 156 8.86 -3.10 12.51
CA THR A 156 7.74 -3.86 13.07
C THR A 156 6.48 -3.66 12.26
N ARG A 157 5.76 -4.77 12.02
CA ARG A 157 4.38 -4.75 11.52
C ARG A 157 3.44 -4.99 12.70
N ILE A 158 2.36 -4.21 12.74
CA ILE A 158 1.31 -4.36 13.75
C ILE A 158 -0.01 -4.59 13.01
N ASP A 159 -0.62 -5.73 13.28
CA ASP A 159 -1.95 -6.08 12.81
C ASP A 159 -2.92 -5.97 13.99
N MET A 160 -4.08 -5.36 13.77
CA MET A 160 -5.10 -5.21 14.81
C MET A 160 -6.41 -5.84 14.32
N ALA A 161 -7.14 -6.48 15.22
CA ALA A 161 -8.56 -6.75 15.03
C ALA A 161 -9.35 -5.87 15.99
N CYS A 162 -10.23 -5.04 15.44
CA CYS A 162 -11.03 -4.09 16.18
C CYS A 162 -12.51 -4.36 15.93
N SER A 163 -13.20 -4.80 16.98
CA SER A 163 -14.63 -5.08 16.97
C SER A 163 -15.38 -3.94 17.66
N TYR A 164 -16.39 -3.40 16.98
CA TYR A 164 -17.14 -2.25 17.47
C TYR A 164 -18.38 -2.62 18.25
N GLY A 165 -18.51 -3.87 18.71
CA GLY A 165 -19.72 -4.39 19.37
C GLY A 165 -21.01 -4.13 18.58
N ASP A 166 -22.15 -4.47 19.18
CA ASP A 166 -23.46 -3.98 18.76
C ASP A 166 -23.94 -3.01 19.84
N TRP A 167 -23.78 -1.70 19.64
CA TRP A 167 -24.04 -0.71 20.69
C TRP A 167 -25.51 -0.28 20.73
N GLY A 168 -26.43 -1.22 20.51
CA GLY A 168 -27.87 -1.00 20.61
C GLY A 168 -28.45 0.00 19.61
N ARG A 169 -27.65 0.50 18.66
CA ARG A 169 -28.08 1.32 17.52
C ARG A 169 -27.32 0.84 16.29
N GLN A 170 -28.06 0.23 15.36
CA GLN A 170 -27.58 -0.10 14.01
C GLN A 170 -27.06 1.15 13.25
N ASP A 171 -27.38 2.36 13.74
CA ASP A 171 -27.07 3.64 13.10
C ASP A 171 -26.14 4.57 13.91
N ALA A 172 -25.29 4.03 14.80
CA ALA A 172 -24.26 4.87 15.42
C ALA A 172 -23.35 5.48 14.33
N PRO A 173 -23.07 6.80 14.37
CA PRO A 173 -22.28 7.44 13.33
C PRO A 173 -20.89 6.79 13.27
N PRO A 174 -20.35 6.56 12.06
CA PRO A 174 -19.00 6.06 11.87
C PRO A 174 -17.96 6.88 12.64
N GLN A 175 -16.98 6.23 13.26
CA GLN A 175 -15.93 6.90 14.02
C GLN A 175 -14.58 6.80 13.32
N ASN A 176 -13.88 7.92 13.15
CA ASN A 176 -12.51 7.91 12.66
C ASN A 176 -11.56 7.49 13.78
N LEU A 177 -10.85 6.38 13.57
CA LEU A 177 -9.96 5.76 14.54
C LEU A 177 -8.54 5.69 13.99
N GLY A 178 -7.57 5.69 14.90
CA GLY A 178 -6.15 5.61 14.58
C GLY A 178 -5.45 4.55 15.43
N MET A 179 -4.42 3.93 14.85
CA MET A 179 -3.48 3.07 15.56
C MET A 179 -2.18 3.86 15.75
N VAL A 180 -1.80 4.06 17.00
CA VAL A 180 -0.60 4.82 17.39
C VAL A 180 0.36 3.89 18.11
N VAL A 181 1.63 3.95 17.72
CA VAL A 181 2.74 3.28 18.40
C VAL A 181 3.45 4.31 19.25
N VAL A 182 3.72 3.95 20.51
CA VAL A 182 4.48 4.76 21.45
C VAL A 182 5.79 4.03 21.78
N GLY A 183 6.93 4.68 21.55
CA GLY A 183 8.24 4.16 21.88
C GLY A 183 8.58 4.33 23.37
N HIS A 184 9.54 3.56 23.88
CA HIS A 184 10.08 3.74 25.24
C HIS A 184 10.76 5.10 25.45
N ASP A 185 11.19 5.75 24.36
CA ASP A 185 11.72 7.12 24.35
C ASP A 185 10.62 8.19 24.39
N GLY A 186 9.35 7.81 24.40
CA GLY A 186 8.18 8.69 24.38
C GLY A 186 7.79 9.18 23.00
N SER A 187 8.47 8.75 21.94
CA SER A 187 8.06 9.05 20.56
C SER A 187 6.69 8.46 20.26
N ARG A 188 5.87 9.17 19.46
CA ARG A 188 4.51 8.73 19.10
C ARG A 188 4.32 8.81 17.59
N SER A 189 3.89 7.71 16.99
CA SER A 189 3.69 7.60 15.54
C SER A 189 2.35 6.95 15.23
N GLN A 190 1.48 7.67 14.50
CA GLN A 190 0.25 7.08 13.97
C GLN A 190 0.56 6.28 12.70
N ILE A 191 0.30 4.97 12.74
CA ILE A 191 0.69 4.05 11.67
C ILE A 191 -0.49 3.54 10.83
N ALA A 192 -1.73 3.79 11.27
CA ALA A 192 -2.93 3.51 10.50
C ALA A 192 -4.09 4.42 10.93
N THR A 193 -5.03 4.65 10.01
CA THR A 193 -6.29 5.36 10.24
C THR A 193 -7.39 4.65 9.47
N TRP A 194 -8.56 4.50 10.07
CA TRP A 194 -9.69 3.84 9.43
C TRP A 194 -11.02 4.32 10.03
N LEU A 195 -12.10 3.95 9.36
CA LEU A 195 -13.46 4.23 9.80
C LEU A 195 -14.04 3.02 10.54
N GLY A 196 -14.37 3.20 11.82
CA GLY A 196 -15.07 2.21 12.63
C GLY A 196 -16.58 2.25 12.38
N LEU A 197 -17.17 1.09 12.08
CA LEU A 197 -18.59 0.93 11.77
C LEU A 197 -19.24 0.00 12.80
N SER A 198 -20.39 0.40 13.34
CA SER A 198 -21.17 -0.42 14.29
C SER A 198 -21.46 -1.81 13.74
N GLY A 199 -21.34 -2.85 14.57
CA GLY A 199 -21.57 -4.24 14.17
C GLY A 199 -20.51 -4.87 13.26
N ALA A 200 -19.53 -4.10 12.80
CA ALA A 200 -18.44 -4.60 11.97
C ALA A 200 -17.19 -4.97 12.80
N THR A 201 -16.26 -5.69 12.16
CA THR A 201 -14.89 -5.87 12.64
C THR A 201 -13.94 -5.32 11.60
N ALA A 202 -13.06 -4.40 12.00
CA ALA A 202 -11.99 -3.89 11.16
C ALA A 202 -10.68 -4.64 11.44
N LEU A 203 -9.88 -4.82 10.38
CA LEU A 203 -8.57 -5.47 10.45
C LEU A 203 -7.45 -4.53 9.95
N PRO A 204 -7.21 -3.38 10.58
CA PRO A 204 -6.17 -2.45 10.13
C PRO A 204 -4.77 -3.03 10.39
N SER A 205 -3.85 -2.65 9.52
CA SER A 205 -2.44 -3.03 9.59
C SER A 205 -1.57 -1.80 9.35
N GLY A 206 -0.48 -1.68 10.09
CA GLY A 206 0.49 -0.60 9.96
C GLY A 206 1.91 -1.07 10.22
N THR A 207 2.88 -0.25 9.84
CA THR A 207 4.30 -0.55 10.03
C THR A 207 5.02 0.64 10.68
N THR A 208 6.08 0.34 11.43
CA THR A 208 6.97 1.33 12.06
C THR A 208 8.42 0.88 11.89
N PRO A 209 9.40 1.78 11.73
CA PRO A 209 10.81 1.42 11.72
C PRO A 209 11.33 0.99 13.11
N MET A 210 10.57 1.20 14.18
CA MET A 210 10.93 0.76 15.53
C MET A 210 11.03 -0.77 15.58
N SER A 211 12.02 -1.29 16.30
CA SER A 211 12.07 -2.72 16.63
C SER A 211 10.98 -3.06 17.66
N PRO A 212 10.50 -4.31 17.76
CA PRO A 212 9.47 -4.66 18.73
C PRO A 212 9.85 -4.32 20.18
N SER A 213 11.13 -4.43 20.53
CA SER A 213 11.65 -4.11 21.87
C SER A 213 11.73 -2.62 22.16
N ASP A 214 11.62 -1.75 21.15
CA ASP A 214 11.61 -0.30 21.34
C ASP A 214 10.19 0.24 21.57
N ILE A 215 9.16 -0.59 21.34
CA ILE A 215 7.75 -0.20 21.44
C ILE A 215 7.26 -0.41 22.86
N ALA A 216 6.90 0.68 23.53
CA ALA A 216 6.34 0.64 24.88
C ALA A 216 4.84 0.30 24.88
N THR A 217 4.08 0.81 23.91
CA THR A 217 2.63 0.71 23.91
C THR A 217 2.06 0.84 22.50
N VAL A 218 1.03 0.04 22.20
CA VAL A 218 0.17 0.24 21.02
C VAL A 218 -1.18 0.77 21.50
N GLN A 219 -1.64 1.85 20.90
CA GLN A 219 -2.85 2.56 21.28
C GLN A 219 -3.86 2.60 20.13
N LEU A 220 -5.13 2.39 20.47
CA LEU A 220 -6.26 2.75 19.64
C LEU A 220 -6.74 4.14 20.09
N VAL A 221 -6.74 5.09 19.18
CA VAL A 221 -7.14 6.47 19.45
C VAL A 221 -8.33 6.87 18.60
N SER A 222 -9.11 7.83 19.11
CA SER A 222 -9.99 8.65 18.27
C SER A 222 -9.12 9.58 17.43
N ALA A 223 -9.21 9.49 16.11
CA ALA A 223 -8.35 10.27 15.20
C ALA A 223 -8.60 11.80 15.25
N PRO A 224 -9.83 12.31 15.45
CA PRO A 224 -10.08 13.75 15.52
C PRO A 224 -9.42 14.48 16.69
N ASP A 225 -9.35 13.85 17.87
CA ASP A 225 -8.92 14.47 19.13
C ASP A 225 -7.73 13.77 19.79
N GLY A 226 -7.25 12.66 19.21
CA GLY A 226 -6.11 11.89 19.72
C GLY A 226 -6.40 11.16 21.04
N LYS A 227 -7.67 11.11 21.48
CA LYS A 227 -8.04 10.50 22.76
C LYS A 227 -7.78 9.00 22.73
N VAL A 228 -7.05 8.49 23.73
CA VAL A 228 -6.77 7.06 23.86
C VAL A 228 -8.02 6.32 24.34
N LEU A 229 -8.45 5.36 23.54
CA LEU A 229 -9.63 4.54 23.81
C LEU A 229 -9.24 3.20 24.43
N LEU A 230 -8.27 2.53 23.80
CA LEU A 230 -7.69 1.27 24.26
C LEU A 230 -6.17 1.32 24.11
N GLU A 231 -5.47 0.55 24.94
CA GLU A 231 -4.02 0.38 24.82
C GLU A 231 -3.55 -1.01 25.25
N THR A 232 -2.39 -1.42 24.77
CA THR A 232 -1.68 -2.60 25.25
C THR A 232 -0.21 -2.28 25.39
N HIS A 233 0.36 -2.68 26.53
CA HIS A 233 1.80 -2.67 26.74
C HIS A 233 2.40 -3.90 26.07
N LEU A 234 3.61 -3.74 25.54
CA LEU A 234 4.41 -4.81 24.95
C LEU A 234 5.62 -5.12 25.83
#